data_AF-A0AA89AE20-F1
#
_entry.id   AF-A0AA89AE20-F1
#
_cell.length_a   1.000
_cell.length_b   1.000
_cell.length_c   1.000
_cell.angle_alpha   90.00
_cell.angle_beta   90.00
_cell.angle_gamma   90.00
#
_symmetry.space_group_name_H-M   'P 1'
#
loop_
_entity.id
_entity.type
_entity.pdbx_description
1 polymer ?
#
loop_
_entity_poly.entity_id
_entity_poly.type
_entity_poly.pdbx_seq_one_letter_code
_entity_poly.pdbx_strand_id
1 'polypeptide(L)'
;MEHQLEMVGRAFVDHYYNLFDSDRASLSSLYHPTSMLSFEGQKVQGVDEIGSKLKNLPFGQCHHVISTVDTQPSSFPGGIMVLVSGSLHLPGEDHPLRFSQVLSLSLSINKVAATFAHIFLDKLTSGSSSPDKRAVTKSGILSYEMHSLSAITTRFSKEMQMVQLLSIRMFQLIPMPEGSFFVQNDVFRLNYG
;
A
#
# COMPACT_ATOMS: atom_id res chain seq x y z
N MET A 1 2.04 -19.67 -12.36
CA MET A 1 2.28 -18.34 -12.97
C MET A 1 1.63 -17.25 -12.12
N GLU A 2 0.34 -17.38 -11.77
CA GLU A 2 -0.38 -16.46 -10.88
C GLU A 2 0.31 -16.23 -9.53
N HIS A 3 0.70 -17.30 -8.82
CA HIS A 3 1.41 -17.18 -7.54
C HIS A 3 2.71 -16.35 -7.62
N GLN A 4 3.41 -16.38 -8.77
CA GLN A 4 4.63 -15.59 -8.96
C GLN A 4 4.30 -14.09 -9.11
N LEU A 5 3.19 -13.75 -9.76
CA LEU A 5 2.73 -12.37 -9.89
C LEU A 5 2.38 -11.79 -8.52
N GLU A 6 1.65 -12.55 -7.70
CA GLU A 6 1.29 -12.14 -6.34
C GLU A 6 2.54 -11.87 -5.48
N MET A 7 3.55 -12.74 -5.56
CA MET A 7 4.82 -12.52 -4.84
C MET A 7 5.52 -11.24 -5.29
N VAL A 8 5.59 -10.98 -6.60
CA VAL A 8 6.21 -9.76 -7.14
C VAL A 8 5.41 -8.53 -6.75
N GLY A 9 4.08 -8.57 -6.88
CA GLY A 9 3.19 -7.48 -6.51
C GLY A 9 3.33 -7.15 -5.02
N ARG A 10 3.32 -8.16 -4.15
CA ARG A 10 3.49 -7.96 -2.70
C ARG A 10 4.86 -7.40 -2.35
N ALA A 11 5.93 -7.96 -2.89
CA ALA A 11 7.28 -7.47 -2.65
C ALA A 11 7.46 -6.02 -3.12
N PHE A 12 6.88 -5.66 -4.26
CA PHE A 12 6.88 -4.29 -4.74
C PHE A 12 6.12 -3.36 -3.80
N VAL A 13 4.92 -3.75 -3.34
CA VAL A 13 4.11 -2.97 -2.40
C VAL A 13 4.86 -2.73 -1.10
N ASP A 14 5.42 -3.79 -0.51
CA ASP A 14 6.18 -3.69 0.74
C ASP A 14 7.38 -2.73 0.54
N HIS A 15 8.13 -2.85 -0.56
CA HIS A 15 9.23 -1.95 -0.86
C HIS A 15 8.78 -0.49 -1.10
N TYR A 16 7.72 -0.28 -1.89
CA TYR A 16 7.22 1.05 -2.24
C TYR A 16 6.79 1.83 -1.00
N TYR A 17 5.97 1.23 -0.13
CA TYR A 17 5.45 1.93 1.04
C TYR A 17 6.49 2.09 2.15
N ASN A 18 7.39 1.11 2.33
CA ASN A 18 8.54 1.29 3.23
C ASN A 18 9.40 2.46 2.77
N LEU A 19 9.72 2.54 1.47
CA LEU A 19 10.49 3.66 0.91
C LEU A 19 9.73 4.98 1.02
N PHE A 20 8.40 4.97 0.83
CA PHE A 20 7.57 6.16 1.01
C PHE A 20 7.66 6.72 2.44
N ASP A 21 7.61 5.85 3.43
CA ASP A 21 7.64 6.21 4.85
C ASP A 21 9.03 6.63 5.32
N SER A 22 10.10 5.97 4.82
CA SER A 22 11.46 6.19 5.30
C SER A 22 12.27 7.20 4.48
N ASP A 23 12.11 7.22 3.15
CA ASP A 23 12.85 8.09 2.23
C ASP A 23 12.03 8.39 0.97
N ARG A 24 11.05 9.27 1.14
CA ARG A 24 10.14 9.70 0.06
C ARG A 24 10.86 10.29 -1.14
N ALA A 25 12.04 10.89 -0.95
CA ALA A 25 12.79 11.50 -2.04
C ALA A 25 13.30 10.46 -3.05
N SER A 26 13.55 9.23 -2.60
CA SER A 26 14.06 8.13 -3.42
C SER A 26 12.96 7.39 -4.22
N LEU A 27 11.67 7.67 -3.98
CA LEU A 27 10.56 7.07 -4.73
C LEU A 27 10.62 7.36 -6.23
N SER A 28 11.19 8.50 -6.64
CA SER A 28 11.33 8.84 -8.06
C SER A 28 12.07 7.74 -8.85
N SER A 29 12.99 7.02 -8.21
CA SER A 29 13.72 5.88 -8.80
C SER A 29 12.81 4.73 -9.25
N LEU A 30 11.59 4.62 -8.70
CA LEU A 30 10.62 3.59 -9.08
C LEU A 30 9.83 3.98 -10.34
N TYR A 31 9.80 5.26 -10.71
CA TYR A 31 9.07 5.76 -11.88
C TYR A 31 9.92 5.83 -13.16
N HIS A 32 9.26 5.89 -14.32
CA HIS A 32 9.85 6.02 -15.65
C HIS A 32 9.52 7.40 -16.25
N PRO A 33 10.28 7.94 -17.21
CA PRO A 33 9.94 9.19 -17.88
C PRO A 33 8.54 9.25 -18.53
N THR A 34 7.97 8.09 -18.85
CA THR A 34 6.59 7.97 -19.39
C THR A 34 5.55 7.64 -18.32
N SER A 35 5.94 7.52 -17.05
CA SER A 35 5.02 7.25 -15.96
C SER A 35 4.06 8.43 -15.75
N MET A 36 2.88 8.10 -15.24
CA MET A 36 1.87 9.08 -14.86
C MET A 36 1.33 8.73 -13.48
N LEU A 37 1.26 9.73 -12.61
CA LEU A 37 0.59 9.69 -11.32
C LEU A 37 -0.71 10.49 -11.43
N SER A 38 -1.82 9.92 -10.98
CA SER A 38 -3.04 10.68 -10.70
C SER A 38 -3.22 10.75 -9.20
N PHE A 39 -3.20 11.95 -8.62
CA PHE A 39 -3.36 12.18 -7.19
C PHE A 39 -4.49 13.19 -6.96
N GLU A 40 -5.59 12.77 -6.32
CA GLU A 40 -6.75 13.63 -6.04
C GLU A 40 -7.27 14.37 -7.29
N GLY A 41 -7.37 13.65 -8.41
CA GLY A 41 -7.83 14.19 -9.70
C GLY A 41 -6.78 14.94 -10.52
N GLN A 42 -5.62 15.27 -9.93
CA GLN A 42 -4.52 15.93 -10.64
C GLN A 42 -3.61 14.89 -11.31
N LYS A 43 -3.40 15.04 -12.62
CA LYS A 43 -2.48 14.20 -13.38
C LYS A 43 -1.10 14.84 -13.44
N VAL A 44 -0.08 14.04 -13.19
CA VAL A 44 1.33 14.42 -13.21
C VAL A 44 2.08 13.39 -14.04
N GLN A 45 2.82 13.84 -15.05
CA GLN A 45 3.52 12.97 -15.99
C GLN A 45 5.03 13.19 -15.90
N GLY A 46 5.80 12.09 -15.93
CA GLY A 46 7.25 12.11 -15.91
C GLY A 46 7.85 11.98 -14.51
N VAL A 47 9.05 11.40 -14.45
CA VAL A 47 9.73 11.06 -13.19
C VAL A 47 10.01 12.28 -12.30
N ASP A 48 10.43 13.40 -12.89
CA ASP A 48 10.79 14.60 -12.14
C ASP A 48 9.56 15.26 -11.51
N GLU A 49 8.50 15.42 -12.30
CA GLU A 49 7.23 15.98 -11.84
C GLU A 49 6.56 15.10 -10.78
N ILE A 50 6.57 13.78 -10.97
CA ILE A 50 6.08 12.83 -9.96
C ILE A 50 6.91 12.94 -8.68
N GLY A 51 8.23 12.96 -8.78
CA GLY A 51 9.12 13.13 -7.62
C GLY A 51 8.86 14.45 -6.88
N SER A 52 8.66 15.55 -7.60
CA SER A 52 8.28 16.85 -7.04
C SER A 52 6.93 16.80 -6.33
N LYS A 53 5.90 16.20 -6.96
CA LYS A 53 4.57 16.05 -6.36
C LYS A 53 4.61 15.26 -5.06
N LEU A 54 5.36 14.15 -5.02
CA LEU A 54 5.49 13.31 -3.82
C LEU A 54 6.22 14.04 -2.68
N LYS A 55 7.27 14.82 -2.98
CA LYS A 55 7.98 15.63 -1.98
C LYS A 55 7.10 16.74 -1.39
N ASN A 56 6.20 17.31 -2.20
CA ASN A 56 5.36 18.45 -1.83
C ASN A 56 3.93 18.05 -1.41
N LEU A 57 3.74 16.84 -0.91
CA LEU A 57 2.45 16.43 -0.33
C LEU A 57 2.12 17.27 0.91
N PRO A 58 0.83 17.48 1.23
CA PRO A 58 0.40 18.31 2.36
C PRO A 58 0.64 17.66 3.73
N PHE A 59 1.55 16.69 3.81
CA PHE A 59 1.98 16.02 5.03
C PHE A 59 3.47 15.67 4.97
N GLY A 60 4.13 15.80 6.12
CA GLY A 60 5.52 15.43 6.33
C GLY A 60 5.67 13.93 6.53
N GLN A 61 6.10 13.49 7.70
CA GLN A 61 6.23 12.08 8.05
C GLN A 61 4.85 11.37 8.03
N CYS A 62 4.84 10.12 7.59
CA CYS A 62 3.65 9.28 7.60
C CYS A 62 4.04 7.82 7.82
N HIS A 63 3.04 6.99 8.12
CA HIS A 63 3.19 5.54 8.15
C HIS A 63 2.03 4.84 7.44
N HIS A 64 2.34 4.07 6.41
CA HIS A 64 1.37 3.25 5.70
C HIS A 64 1.21 1.89 6.38
N VAL A 65 -0.04 1.53 6.66
CA VAL A 65 -0.43 0.19 7.11
C VAL A 65 -1.26 -0.44 6.01
N ILE A 66 -0.70 -1.47 5.37
CA ILE A 66 -1.31 -2.14 4.22
C ILE A 66 -2.29 -3.20 4.70
N SER A 67 -3.54 -3.08 4.26
CA SER A 67 -4.60 -4.03 4.59
C SER A 67 -4.71 -5.13 3.54
N THR A 68 -4.69 -4.77 2.25
CA THR A 68 -4.97 -5.71 1.16
C THR A 68 -4.11 -5.40 -0.05
N VAL A 69 -3.76 -6.45 -0.80
CA VAL A 69 -3.03 -6.37 -2.05
C VAL A 69 -3.66 -7.37 -3.01
N ASP A 70 -4.30 -6.87 -4.06
CA ASP A 70 -4.93 -7.68 -5.09
C ASP A 70 -4.13 -7.51 -6.40
N THR A 71 -3.60 -8.61 -6.92
CA THR A 71 -2.72 -8.60 -8.10
C THR A 71 -3.37 -9.30 -9.28
N GLN A 72 -3.30 -8.69 -10.47
CA GLN A 72 -3.74 -9.29 -11.72
C GLN A 72 -2.70 -9.08 -12.82
N PRO A 73 -2.62 -9.96 -13.84
CA PRO A 73 -1.88 -9.67 -15.06
C PRO A 73 -2.43 -8.40 -15.70
N SER A 74 -1.54 -7.55 -16.23
CA SER A 74 -1.97 -6.42 -17.07
C SER A 74 -2.02 -6.83 -18.54
N SER A 75 -2.66 -6.02 -19.37
CA SER A 75 -2.69 -6.22 -20.83
C SER A 75 -1.36 -6.01 -21.53
N PHE A 76 -0.36 -5.45 -20.85
CA PHE A 76 0.98 -5.31 -21.41
C PHE A 76 1.77 -6.60 -21.16
N PRO A 77 2.53 -7.13 -22.14
CA PRO A 77 3.32 -8.35 -21.95
C PRO A 77 4.25 -8.26 -20.74
N GLY A 78 4.00 -9.12 -19.75
CA GLY A 78 4.75 -9.17 -18.49
C GLY A 78 4.49 -7.99 -17.54
N GLY A 79 3.47 -7.18 -17.81
CA GLY A 79 2.99 -6.16 -16.88
C GLY A 79 2.09 -6.75 -15.79
N ILE A 80 2.04 -6.05 -14.65
CA ILE A 80 1.30 -6.46 -13.46
C ILE A 80 0.44 -5.28 -13.01
N MET A 81 -0.82 -5.53 -12.71
CA MET A 81 -1.72 -4.56 -12.10
C MET A 81 -1.92 -4.91 -10.63
N VAL A 82 -1.77 -3.93 -9.74
CA VAL A 82 -1.89 -4.12 -8.29
C VAL A 82 -2.86 -3.08 -7.73
N LEU A 83 -3.91 -3.55 -7.04
CA LEU A 83 -4.76 -2.72 -6.20
C LEU A 83 -4.35 -2.89 -4.74
N VAL A 84 -4.07 -1.77 -4.08
CA VAL A 84 -3.69 -1.71 -2.66
C VAL A 84 -4.78 -0.97 -1.91
N SER A 85 -5.14 -1.49 -0.73
CA SER A 85 -5.92 -0.74 0.26
C SER A 85 -5.18 -0.72 1.59
N GLY A 86 -5.39 0.33 2.37
CA GLY A 86 -4.76 0.48 3.67
C GLY A 86 -5.14 1.76 4.37
N SER A 87 -4.34 2.09 5.37
CA SER A 87 -4.48 3.30 6.16
C SER A 87 -3.15 4.04 6.29
N LEU A 88 -3.22 5.36 6.21
CA LEU A 88 -2.12 6.30 6.38
C LEU A 88 -2.24 6.93 7.77
N HIS A 89 -1.23 6.71 8.60
CA HIS A 89 -1.11 7.33 9.91
C HIS A 89 -0.24 8.58 9.78
N LEU A 90 -0.71 9.70 10.31
CA LEU A 90 0.01 10.96 10.33
C LEU A 90 0.32 11.33 11.79
N PRO A 91 1.53 11.84 12.09
CA PRO A 91 1.85 12.29 13.44
C PRO A 91 0.90 13.41 13.88
N GLY A 92 0.33 13.26 15.08
CA GLY A 92 -0.60 14.26 15.66
C GLY A 92 -2.05 14.11 15.23
N GLU A 93 -2.39 13.15 14.36
CA GLU A 93 -3.76 12.82 14.00
C GLU A 93 -4.23 11.58 14.76
N ASP A 94 -5.40 11.66 15.42
CA ASP A 94 -5.97 10.54 16.17
C ASP A 94 -6.60 9.47 15.26
N HIS A 95 -7.00 9.86 14.04
CA HIS A 95 -7.71 8.99 13.12
C HIS A 95 -6.88 8.72 11.87
N PRO A 96 -6.61 7.45 11.53
CA PRO A 96 -5.89 7.13 10.32
C PRO A 96 -6.73 7.42 9.07
N LEU A 97 -6.09 7.94 8.03
CA LEU A 97 -6.72 8.21 6.74
C LEU A 97 -6.75 6.94 5.90
N ARG A 98 -7.90 6.57 5.35
CA ARG A 98 -7.99 5.40 4.49
C ARG A 98 -7.58 5.75 3.07
N PHE A 99 -6.87 4.85 2.43
CA PHE A 99 -6.51 5.03 1.03
C PHE A 99 -6.75 3.76 0.23
N SER A 100 -6.86 3.96 -1.08
CA SER A 100 -6.74 2.89 -2.05
C SER A 100 -5.94 3.40 -3.24
N GLN A 101 -5.04 2.57 -3.74
CA GLN A 101 -4.10 2.95 -4.79
C GLN A 101 -3.97 1.83 -5.81
N VAL A 102 -3.97 2.21 -7.08
CA VAL A 102 -3.76 1.30 -8.20
C VAL A 102 -2.39 1.57 -8.79
N LEU A 103 -1.61 0.51 -8.97
CA LEU A 103 -0.27 0.52 -9.52
C LEU A 103 -0.24 -0.36 -10.77
N SER A 104 0.27 0.18 -11.88
CA SER A 104 0.57 -0.60 -13.08
C SER A 104 2.08 -0.73 -13.20
N LEU A 105 2.58 -1.94 -13.00
CA LEU A 105 3.98 -2.29 -13.08
C LEU A 105 4.27 -2.78 -14.50
N SER A 106 5.31 -2.23 -15.11
CA SER A 106 5.83 -2.70 -16.38
C SER A 106 7.28 -3.14 -16.21
N LEU A 107 7.64 -4.26 -16.83
CA LEU A 107 9.01 -4.73 -16.86
C LEU A 107 9.88 -3.72 -17.61
N SER A 108 10.76 -3.05 -16.88
CA SER A 108 11.86 -2.31 -17.48
C SER A 108 13.10 -3.17 -17.45
N ILE A 109 13.56 -3.62 -18.62
CA ILE A 109 14.77 -4.46 -18.77
C ILE A 109 15.97 -3.82 -18.05
N ASN A 110 16.06 -2.49 -18.05
CA ASN A 110 17.14 -1.74 -17.40
C ASN A 110 17.02 -1.71 -15.86
N LYS A 111 15.81 -1.74 -15.29
CA LYS A 111 15.60 -1.72 -13.83
C LYS A 111 15.64 -3.11 -13.21
N VAL A 112 15.22 -4.15 -13.95
CA VAL A 112 15.30 -5.55 -13.48
C VAL A 112 16.74 -5.89 -13.11
N ALA A 113 17.72 -5.50 -13.94
CA ALA A 113 19.14 -5.69 -13.64
C ALA A 113 19.59 -4.98 -12.34
N ALA A 114 19.08 -3.77 -12.08
CA ALA A 114 19.42 -2.99 -10.89
C ALA A 114 18.76 -3.54 -9.61
N THR A 115 17.50 -4.00 -9.68
CA THR A 115 16.81 -4.64 -8.55
C THR A 115 17.44 -6.00 -8.20
N PHE A 116 17.84 -6.80 -9.19
CA PHE A 116 18.59 -8.03 -8.93
C PHE A 116 19.95 -7.76 -8.30
N ALA A 117 20.66 -6.68 -8.70
CA ALA A 117 21.92 -6.30 -8.06
C ALA A 117 21.72 -5.92 -6.58
N HIS A 118 20.69 -5.13 -6.24
CA HIS A 118 20.39 -4.76 -4.86
C HIS A 118 19.97 -5.95 -3.98
N ILE A 119 19.10 -6.83 -4.49
CA ILE A 119 18.69 -8.06 -3.76
C ILE A 119 19.87 -9.02 -3.56
N PHE A 120 20.80 -9.08 -4.52
CA PHE A 120 22.00 -9.91 -4.41
C PHE A 120 23.02 -9.33 -3.41
N LEU A 121 23.11 -8.00 -3.29
CA LEU A 121 23.97 -7.31 -2.31
C LEU A 121 23.46 -7.44 -0.86
N ASP A 122 22.14 -7.39 -0.62
CA ASP A 122 21.57 -7.58 0.74
C ASP A 122 21.72 -9.01 1.28
N LYS A 123 21.84 -10.00 0.38
CA LYS A 123 22.13 -11.39 0.75
C LYS A 123 23.61 -11.64 1.06
N LEU A 124 24.51 -10.73 0.72
CA LEU A 124 25.94 -10.82 1.04
C LEU A 124 26.29 -10.19 2.40
N THR A 125 25.37 -9.46 3.03
CA THR A 125 25.62 -8.70 4.28
C THR A 125 24.94 -9.27 5.52
N SER A 126 24.09 -10.31 5.39
CA SER A 126 23.29 -10.87 6.51
C SER A 126 23.80 -12.23 7.02
N GLY A 127 25.06 -12.30 7.46
CA GLY A 127 25.67 -13.50 8.05
C GLY A 127 26.26 -13.29 9.46
N SER A 128 25.73 -14.07 10.44
CA SER A 128 26.19 -14.31 11.84
C SER A 128 25.83 -13.24 12.89
N SER A 129 25.31 -13.53 14.09
CA SER A 129 25.34 -14.72 14.98
C SER A 129 24.23 -14.67 16.08
N SER A 130 24.02 -15.79 16.81
CA SER A 130 23.05 -16.09 17.91
C SER A 130 23.81 -16.87 19.04
N PRO A 131 23.27 -17.41 20.18
CA PRO A 131 22.16 -17.10 21.14
C PRO A 131 22.56 -17.21 22.67
N ASP A 132 21.64 -16.88 23.64
CA ASP A 132 21.31 -17.51 24.97
C ASP A 132 20.77 -16.48 26.01
N LYS A 133 20.02 -16.73 27.12
CA LYS A 133 18.98 -17.67 27.63
C LYS A 133 18.56 -17.23 29.07
N ARG A 134 17.29 -17.49 29.49
CA ARG A 134 16.71 -17.63 30.89
C ARG A 134 16.53 -16.36 31.78
N ALA A 135 15.57 -16.18 32.73
CA ALA A 135 14.45 -16.96 33.32
C ALA A 135 13.44 -16.07 34.17
N VAL A 136 12.16 -16.52 34.29
CA VAL A 136 11.13 -16.51 35.40
C VAL A 136 11.19 -15.45 36.56
N THR A 137 10.10 -14.76 37.05
CA THR A 137 9.09 -15.20 38.08
C THR A 137 7.92 -14.20 38.37
N LYS A 138 6.73 -14.77 38.70
CA LYS A 138 5.41 -14.41 39.34
C LYS A 138 5.00 -13.04 39.99
N SER A 139 3.66 -12.80 39.86
CA SER A 139 2.59 -12.43 40.86
C SER A 139 2.20 -10.96 41.15
N GLY A 140 0.90 -10.66 41.03
CA GLY A 140 0.19 -9.59 41.76
C GLY A 140 -1.22 -9.27 41.21
N ILE A 141 -2.27 -9.55 41.98
CA ILE A 141 -3.69 -9.18 41.75
C ILE A 141 -3.99 -7.86 42.49
N LEU A 142 -4.84 -6.99 41.95
CA LEU A 142 -5.84 -6.21 42.72
C LEU A 142 -6.99 -5.71 41.81
N SER A 143 -8.19 -5.77 42.38
CA SER A 143 -9.55 -5.53 41.86
C SER A 143 -9.91 -4.06 41.65
N TYR A 144 -10.88 -3.75 40.78
CA TYR A 144 -11.77 -2.58 40.93
C TYR A 144 -13.17 -2.79 40.33
N GLU A 145 -14.16 -2.18 40.99
CA GLU A 145 -15.61 -2.40 40.92
C GLU A 145 -16.33 -1.96 39.64
N MET A 146 -17.44 -2.65 39.34
CA MET A 146 -18.43 -2.27 38.33
C MET A 146 -19.36 -1.14 38.83
N HIS A 147 -19.50 -0.08 38.04
CA HIS A 147 -20.67 0.81 38.08
C HIS A 147 -21.34 0.89 36.69
N SER A 148 -22.35 0.03 36.52
CA SER A 148 -23.74 0.34 36.13
C SER A 148 -24.06 1.48 35.13
N LEU A 149 -24.63 1.08 34.00
CA LEU A 149 -25.79 1.68 33.32
C LEU A 149 -25.70 3.09 32.68
N SER A 150 -24.51 3.56 32.26
CA SER A 150 -24.39 4.59 31.19
C SER A 150 -23.93 4.02 29.85
N ALA A 151 -23.42 2.78 29.83
CA ALA A 151 -22.80 2.18 28.65
C ALA A 151 -23.79 1.76 27.54
N ILE A 152 -25.08 1.56 27.86
CA ILE A 152 -26.05 1.05 26.89
C ILE A 152 -26.65 2.19 26.04
N THR A 153 -26.84 3.37 26.62
CA THR A 153 -27.29 4.57 25.86
C THR A 153 -26.16 5.21 25.04
N THR A 154 -24.90 5.03 25.42
CA THR A 154 -23.75 5.42 24.56
C THR A 154 -23.47 4.40 23.45
N ARG A 155 -23.80 3.11 23.63
CA ARG A 155 -23.66 2.10 22.57
C ARG A 155 -24.58 2.37 21.39
N PHE A 156 -25.83 2.77 21.64
CA PHE A 156 -26.77 3.10 20.56
C PHE A 156 -26.50 4.44 19.85
N SER A 157 -25.69 5.33 20.44
CA SER A 157 -25.28 6.59 19.79
C SER A 157 -23.90 6.52 19.11
N LYS A 158 -23.04 5.54 19.47
CA LYS A 158 -21.75 5.30 18.79
C LYS A 158 -21.85 4.33 17.60
N GLU A 159 -22.83 3.43 17.57
CA GLU A 159 -23.08 2.53 16.42
C GLU A 159 -23.60 3.25 15.16
N MET A 160 -23.86 4.56 15.24
CA MET A 160 -24.39 5.35 14.13
C MET A 160 -23.47 6.51 13.71
N GLN A 161 -22.18 6.46 14.07
CA GLN A 161 -21.17 7.12 13.24
C GLN A 161 -21.05 6.28 11.97
N MET A 162 -21.63 6.80 10.88
CA MET A 162 -21.58 6.26 9.53
C MET A 162 -20.32 5.41 9.30
N VAL A 163 -20.49 4.09 9.19
CA VAL A 163 -19.52 3.25 8.48
C VAL A 163 -19.53 3.79 7.06
N GLN A 164 -18.62 4.72 6.78
CA GLN A 164 -18.45 5.28 5.45
C GLN A 164 -17.88 4.14 4.61
N LEU A 165 -18.78 3.36 4.01
CA LEU A 165 -18.46 2.23 3.18
C LEU A 165 -17.85 2.77 1.90
N LEU A 166 -16.53 2.96 1.94
CA LEU A 166 -15.78 3.34 0.76
C LEU A 166 -15.58 2.07 -0.06
N SER A 167 -16.03 2.10 -1.31
CA SER A 167 -15.70 1.06 -2.28
C SER A 167 -14.75 1.65 -3.31
N ILE A 168 -13.78 0.85 -3.73
CA ILE A 168 -12.99 1.17 -4.91
C ILE A 168 -13.29 0.13 -5.98
N ARG A 169 -13.51 0.63 -7.20
CA ARG A 169 -13.59 -0.18 -8.40
C ARG A 169 -12.64 0.37 -9.43
N MET A 170 -11.88 -0.51 -10.06
CA MET A 170 -10.98 -0.18 -11.15
C MET A 170 -11.29 -1.08 -12.34
N PHE A 171 -11.41 -0.48 -13.52
CA PHE A 171 -11.55 -1.18 -14.78
C PHE A 171 -10.33 -0.97 -15.65
N GLN A 172 -9.79 -2.06 -16.20
CA GLN A 172 -8.88 -1.98 -17.34
C GLN A 172 -9.67 -2.24 -18.61
N LEU A 173 -9.72 -1.24 -19.50
CA LEU A 173 -10.39 -1.35 -20.80
C LEU A 173 -9.36 -1.57 -21.90
N ILE A 174 -9.68 -2.43 -22.86
CA ILE A 174 -8.83 -2.72 -24.02
C ILE A 174 -9.56 -2.31 -25.29
N PRO A 175 -8.93 -1.45 -26.13
CA PRO A 175 -9.53 -1.06 -27.40
C PRO A 175 -9.53 -2.22 -28.38
N MET A 176 -10.60 -2.32 -29.15
CA MET A 176 -10.76 -3.29 -30.23
C MET A 176 -10.65 -2.59 -31.61
N PRO A 177 -10.28 -3.31 -32.68
CA PRO A 177 -10.12 -2.74 -34.02
C PRO A 177 -11.35 -1.98 -34.54
N GLU A 178 -12.55 -2.39 -34.13
CA GLU A 178 -13.81 -1.73 -34.48
C GLU A 178 -14.09 -0.41 -33.72
N GLY A 179 -13.14 0.08 -32.91
CA GLY A 179 -13.31 1.28 -32.09
C GLY A 179 -14.13 1.06 -30.81
N SER A 180 -14.47 -0.19 -30.49
CA SER A 180 -15.10 -0.59 -29.24
C SER A 180 -14.05 -0.82 -28.13
N PHE A 181 -14.51 -1.02 -26.89
CA PHE A 181 -13.66 -1.46 -25.78
C PHE A 181 -14.30 -2.66 -25.08
N PHE A 182 -13.48 -3.57 -24.55
CA PHE A 182 -13.95 -4.59 -23.60
C PHE A 182 -13.24 -4.45 -22.24
N VAL A 183 -13.90 -4.95 -21.18
CA VAL A 183 -13.33 -4.99 -19.83
C VAL A 183 -12.37 -6.18 -19.73
N GLN A 184 -11.08 -5.90 -19.66
CA GLN A 184 -10.04 -6.90 -19.45
C GLN A 184 -9.88 -7.26 -17.98
N ASN A 185 -10.00 -6.26 -17.10
CA ASN A 185 -9.93 -6.44 -15.65
C ASN A 185 -11.03 -5.62 -14.97
N ASP A 186 -11.70 -6.23 -13.99
CA ASP A 186 -12.58 -5.56 -13.01
C ASP A 186 -12.09 -5.97 -11.62
N VAL A 187 -11.56 -5.01 -10.87
CA VAL A 187 -11.14 -5.22 -9.48
C VAL A 187 -12.02 -4.36 -8.60
N PHE A 188 -12.75 -5.02 -7.70
CA PHE A 188 -13.67 -4.37 -6.77
C PHE A 188 -13.31 -4.72 -5.34
N ARG A 189 -13.20 -3.70 -4.48
CA ARG A 189 -12.93 -3.87 -3.06
C ARG A 189 -13.88 -3.01 -2.23
N LEU A 190 -14.42 -3.61 -1.18
CA LEU A 190 -15.08 -2.90 -0.09
C LEU A 190 -14.03 -2.62 1.00
N ASN A 191 -13.88 -1.35 1.38
CA ASN A 191 -12.96 -0.93 2.43
C ASN A 191 -13.74 -0.79 3.74
N TYR A 192 -13.65 -1.81 4.60
CA TYR A 192 -14.38 -1.88 5.87
C TYR A 192 -13.65 -1.20 7.00
N GLY A 193 -14.40 -0.36 7.74
CA GLY A 193 -14.05 0.45 8.94
C GLY A 193 -13.39 -0.35 10.03
#